data_AF-A0A258BVY0-F1
#
_entry.id   AF-A0A258BVY0-F1
#
_cell.length_a   1.000
_cell.length_b   1.000
_cell.length_c   1.000
_cell.angle_alpha   90.00
_cell.angle_beta   90.00
_cell.angle_gamma   90.00
#
_symmetry.space_group_name_H-M   'P 1'
#
loop_
_entity.id
_entity.type
_entity.pdbx_description
1 polymer ?
#
loop_
_entity_poly.entity_id
_entity_poly.type
_entity_poly.pdbx_seq_one_letter_code
_entity_poly.pdbx_strand_id
1 'polypeptide(L)'
;MRIGLLLASFVLAVLSWKLIETPFRQRHWLIGRRQVFTFAAVVTGVFIASALTVSAFKGLPARFPASALAYAASRDSHGFRENISPDNALAGNFTELGSAKSTQPIRVLVWGDSHAMAITSAIDNLCRQHQQRGLLAGFHSTAPVLHYI
;
A
#
# COMPACT_ATOMS: atom_id res chain seq x y z
N MET A 1 28.58 -1.84 16.79
CA MET A 1 27.50 -2.60 16.14
C MET A 1 27.60 -2.65 14.61
N ARG A 2 27.88 -1.54 13.89
CA ARG A 2 27.92 -1.51 12.40
C ARG A 2 29.04 -2.36 11.75
N ILE A 3 30.24 -2.37 12.33
CA ILE A 3 31.39 -3.14 11.80
C ILE A 3 31.16 -4.66 11.91
N GLY A 4 30.50 -5.12 12.98
CA GLY A 4 30.15 -6.54 13.14
C GLY A 4 29.20 -7.03 12.04
N LEU A 5 28.23 -6.22 11.64
CA LEU A 5 27.34 -6.54 10.51
C LEU A 5 28.10 -6.59 9.18
N LEU A 6 29.06 -5.70 8.97
CA LEU A 6 29.91 -5.73 7.78
C LEU A 6 30.73 -7.03 7.73
N LEU A 7 31.43 -7.39 8.81
CA LEU A 7 32.19 -8.64 8.89
C LEU A 7 31.29 -9.87 8.69
N ALA A 8 30.13 -9.90 9.34
CA ALA A 8 29.15 -10.98 9.16
C ALA A 8 28.69 -11.08 7.69
N SER A 9 28.45 -9.95 7.02
CA SER A 9 28.04 -9.94 5.60
C SER A 9 29.12 -10.53 4.69
N PHE A 10 30.41 -10.22 4.93
CA PHE A 10 31.52 -10.82 4.17
C PHE A 10 31.64 -12.33 4.42
N VAL A 11 31.50 -12.77 5.68
CA VAL A 11 31.52 -14.21 6.00
C VAL A 11 30.37 -14.94 5.30
N LEU A 12 29.15 -14.40 5.36
CA LEU A 12 28.00 -14.97 4.67
C LEU A 12 28.19 -14.99 3.15
N ALA A 13 28.78 -13.95 2.57
CA ALA A 13 29.09 -13.90 1.14
C ALA A 13 30.07 -15.01 0.74
N VAL A 14 31.15 -15.20 1.49
CA VAL A 14 32.14 -16.27 1.22
C VAL A 14 31.52 -17.66 1.36
N LEU A 15 30.70 -17.87 2.40
CA LEU A 15 29.99 -19.13 2.61
C LEU A 15 28.97 -19.40 1.48
N SER A 16 28.20 -18.39 1.06
CA SER A 16 27.28 -18.50 -0.07
C SER A 16 28.02 -18.87 -1.36
N TRP A 17 29.14 -18.18 -1.64
CA TRP A 17 29.96 -18.46 -2.81
C TRP A 17 30.45 -19.92 -2.81
N LYS A 18 31.00 -20.40 -1.69
CA LYS A 18 31.59 -21.74 -1.61
C LYS A 18 30.55 -22.86 -1.57
N LEU A 19 29.48 -22.70 -0.79
CA LEU A 19 28.53 -23.77 -0.48
C LEU A 19 27.31 -23.81 -1.41
N ILE A 20 26.92 -22.68 -1.98
CA ILE A 20 25.73 -22.58 -2.84
C ILE A 20 26.18 -22.34 -4.27
N GLU A 21 26.85 -21.22 -4.55
CA GLU A 21 27.12 -20.80 -5.93
C GLU A 21 28.13 -21.71 -6.65
N THR A 22 29.23 -22.09 -5.99
CA THR A 22 30.30 -22.91 -6.62
C THR A 22 29.78 -24.26 -7.10
N PRO A 23 28.97 -25.03 -6.33
CA PRO A 23 28.32 -26.25 -6.81
C PRO A 23 27.44 -26.05 -8.05
N PHE A 24 26.67 -24.95 -8.13
CA PHE A 24 25.88 -24.65 -9.33
C PHE A 24 26.77 -24.20 -10.52
N ARG A 25 27.78 -23.36 -10.27
CA ARG A 25 28.71 -22.85 -11.31
C ARG A 25 29.57 -23.94 -11.93
N GLN A 26 30.09 -24.83 -11.09
CA GLN A 26 30.86 -26.00 -11.52
C GLN A 26 29.95 -27.17 -11.91
N ARG A 27 28.62 -26.95 -11.94
CA ARG A 27 27.64 -27.92 -12.39
C ARG A 27 27.68 -29.24 -11.60
N HIS A 28 28.08 -29.21 -10.33
CA HIS A 28 27.94 -30.34 -9.41
C HIS A 28 26.48 -30.60 -9.08
N TRP A 29 25.64 -29.55 -9.07
CA TRP A 29 24.19 -29.63 -8.89
C TRP A 29 23.45 -29.21 -10.16
N LEU A 30 22.26 -29.79 -10.38
CA LEU A 30 21.38 -29.52 -11.54
C LEU A 30 22.09 -29.67 -12.90
N ILE A 31 22.79 -30.78 -13.10
CA ILE A 31 23.57 -31.07 -14.32
C ILE A 31 22.67 -31.11 -15.56
N GLY A 32 21.49 -31.73 -15.43
CA GLY A 32 20.58 -31.98 -16.54
C GLY A 32 19.55 -30.86 -16.74
N ARG A 33 19.19 -30.58 -18.02
CA ARG A 33 18.13 -29.61 -18.37
C ARG A 33 16.82 -29.87 -17.63
N ARG A 34 16.40 -31.15 -17.54
CA ARG A 34 15.19 -31.54 -16.79
C ARG A 34 15.27 -31.16 -15.32
N GLN A 35 16.42 -31.38 -14.67
CA GLN A 35 16.62 -31.03 -13.25
C GLN A 35 16.50 -29.52 -13.04
N VAL A 36 17.09 -28.71 -13.93
CA VAL A 36 16.97 -27.24 -13.88
C VAL A 36 15.51 -26.80 -13.98
N PHE A 37 14.77 -27.31 -14.98
CA PHE A 37 13.36 -26.94 -15.17
C PHE A 37 12.47 -27.43 -14.02
N THR A 38 12.69 -28.64 -13.51
CA THR A 38 11.95 -29.14 -12.34
C THR A 38 12.24 -28.29 -11.10
N PHE A 39 13.51 -27.95 -10.85
CA PHE A 39 13.88 -27.08 -9.74
C PHE A 39 13.21 -25.71 -9.85
N ALA A 40 13.28 -25.08 -11.03
CA ALA A 40 12.63 -23.80 -11.30
C ALA A 40 11.10 -23.88 -11.09
N ALA A 41 10.46 -24.96 -11.57
CA ALA A 41 9.02 -25.17 -11.39
C ALA A 41 8.64 -25.34 -9.91
N VAL A 42 9.42 -26.11 -9.15
CA VAL A 42 9.20 -26.28 -7.70
C VAL A 42 9.35 -24.96 -6.96
N VAL A 43 10.45 -24.22 -7.19
CA VAL A 43 10.69 -22.92 -6.57
C VAL A 43 9.57 -21.94 -6.90
N THR A 44 9.15 -21.87 -8.16
CA THR A 44 8.03 -21.04 -8.60
C THR A 44 6.74 -21.45 -7.91
N GLY A 45 6.45 -22.74 -7.82
CA GLY A 45 5.29 -23.28 -7.10
C GLY A 45 5.27 -22.88 -5.62
N VAL A 46 6.42 -22.92 -4.95
CA VAL A 46 6.55 -22.46 -3.55
C VAL A 46 6.25 -20.96 -3.42
N PHE A 47 6.75 -20.13 -4.34
CA PHE A 47 6.44 -18.69 -4.34
C PHE A 47 4.96 -18.42 -4.60
N ILE A 48 4.36 -19.10 -5.56
CA ILE A 48 2.93 -18.97 -5.85
C ILE A 48 2.10 -19.41 -4.64
N ALA A 49 2.39 -20.57 -4.06
CA ALA A 49 1.68 -21.06 -2.88
C ALA A 49 1.80 -20.09 -1.70
N SER A 50 2.99 -19.53 -1.48
CA SER A 50 3.23 -18.51 -0.45
C SER A 50 2.42 -17.23 -0.72
N ALA A 51 2.42 -16.75 -1.96
CA ALA A 51 1.67 -15.56 -2.35
C ALA A 51 0.16 -15.77 -2.22
N LEU A 52 -0.37 -16.91 -2.66
CA LEU A 52 -1.77 -17.30 -2.50
C LEU A 52 -2.16 -17.40 -1.04
N THR A 53 -1.31 -18.01 -0.20
CA THR A 53 -1.53 -18.11 1.24
C THR A 53 -1.64 -16.73 1.87
N VAL A 54 -0.63 -15.87 1.66
CA VAL A 54 -0.64 -14.50 2.20
C VAL A 54 -1.84 -13.70 1.70
N SER A 55 -2.22 -13.87 0.43
CA SER A 55 -3.38 -13.18 -0.14
C SER A 55 -4.70 -13.67 0.46
N ALA A 56 -4.85 -14.99 0.66
CA ALA A 56 -6.04 -15.60 1.27
C ALA A 56 -6.25 -15.14 2.72
N PHE A 57 -5.16 -14.93 3.47
CA PHE A 57 -5.20 -14.37 4.82
C PHE A 57 -5.32 -12.83 4.86
N LYS A 58 -5.50 -12.17 3.70
CA LYS A 58 -5.49 -10.70 3.56
C LYS A 58 -4.24 -10.07 4.20
N GLY A 59 -3.10 -10.73 4.01
CA GLY A 59 -1.84 -10.39 4.66
C GLY A 59 -1.59 -11.22 5.93
N LEU A 60 -0.79 -10.65 6.84
CA LEU A 60 -0.40 -11.27 8.11
C LEU A 60 -0.65 -10.25 9.25
N PRO A 61 -1.91 -9.99 9.63
CA PRO A 61 -2.25 -8.88 10.52
C PRO A 61 -1.59 -9.01 11.90
N ALA A 62 -1.36 -10.23 12.38
CA ALA A 62 -0.66 -10.51 13.63
C ALA A 62 0.78 -9.94 13.69
N ARG A 63 1.37 -9.54 12.57
CA ARG A 63 2.70 -8.90 12.52
C ARG A 63 2.67 -7.42 12.92
N PHE A 64 1.49 -6.82 13.01
CA PHE A 64 1.32 -5.40 13.27
C PHE A 64 0.64 -5.15 14.62
N PRO A 65 1.01 -4.07 15.33
CA PRO A 65 0.29 -3.66 16.52
C PRO A 65 -1.15 -3.26 16.14
N ALA A 66 -2.08 -3.38 17.09
CA ALA A 66 -3.50 -3.10 16.87
C ALA A 66 -3.75 -1.67 16.33
N SER A 67 -2.94 -0.69 16.75
CA SER A 67 -3.00 0.68 16.25
C SER A 67 -2.70 0.77 14.75
N ALA A 68 -1.68 0.08 14.26
CA ALA A 68 -1.33 0.06 12.84
C ALA A 68 -2.42 -0.61 12.00
N LEU A 69 -3.07 -1.66 12.51
CA LEU A 69 -4.22 -2.28 11.85
C LEU A 69 -5.43 -1.33 11.77
N ALA A 70 -5.69 -0.55 12.83
CA ALA A 70 -6.75 0.45 12.82
C ALA A 70 -6.50 1.55 11.77
N TYR A 71 -5.27 2.03 11.62
CA TYR A 71 -4.90 2.97 10.55
C TYR A 71 -4.96 2.33 9.16
N ALA A 72 -4.57 1.06 9.01
CA ALA A 72 -4.67 0.37 7.73
C ALA A 72 -6.13 0.22 7.27
N ALA A 73 -7.04 -0.08 8.21
CA ALA A 73 -8.47 -0.20 7.92
C ALA A 73 -9.10 1.13 7.43
N SER A 74 -8.56 2.29 7.82
CA SER A 74 -9.09 3.59 7.34
C SER A 74 -8.73 3.88 5.88
N ARG A 75 -7.72 3.21 5.29
CA ARG A 75 -7.38 3.36 3.87
C ARG A 75 -8.48 2.92 2.91
N ASP A 76 -9.36 2.01 3.36
CA ASP A 76 -10.47 1.52 2.53
C ASP A 76 -11.65 2.51 2.45
N SER A 77 -11.58 3.64 3.18
CA SER A 77 -12.64 4.65 3.15
C SER A 77 -12.82 5.28 1.78
N HIS A 78 -14.09 5.56 1.43
CA HIS A 78 -14.51 6.11 0.13
C HIS A 78 -13.72 7.37 -0.28
N GLY A 79 -13.46 8.27 0.67
CA GLY A 79 -12.79 9.55 0.41
C GLY A 79 -11.29 9.46 0.04
N PHE A 80 -10.64 8.30 0.22
CA PHE A 80 -9.26 8.11 -0.26
C PHE A 80 -9.20 7.59 -1.71
N ARG A 81 -10.30 7.06 -2.24
CA ARG A 81 -10.31 6.39 -3.55
C ARG A 81 -10.86 7.24 -4.69
N GLU A 82 -11.54 8.33 -4.38
CA GLU A 82 -12.22 9.16 -5.38
C GLU A 82 -11.39 10.39 -5.75
N ASN A 83 -10.91 10.39 -6.99
CA ASN A 83 -10.42 11.61 -7.63
C ASN A 83 -11.60 12.41 -8.16
N ILE A 84 -11.64 13.69 -7.83
CA ILE A 84 -12.58 14.66 -8.41
C ILE A 84 -11.87 15.33 -9.59
N SER A 85 -12.29 15.00 -10.81
CA SER A 85 -11.79 15.65 -12.02
C SER A 85 -12.19 17.13 -12.06
N PRO A 86 -11.48 17.98 -12.82
CA PRO A 86 -11.89 19.36 -13.05
C PRO A 86 -13.33 19.48 -13.56
N ASP A 87 -13.75 18.62 -14.49
CA ASP A 87 -15.12 18.60 -15.03
C ASP A 87 -16.16 18.32 -13.94
N ASN A 88 -15.89 17.35 -13.06
CA ASN A 88 -16.77 17.05 -11.93
C ASN A 88 -16.81 18.21 -10.94
N ALA A 89 -15.67 18.84 -10.65
CA ALA A 89 -15.61 19.99 -9.76
C ALA A 89 -16.40 21.19 -10.32
N LEU A 90 -16.27 21.49 -11.62
CA LEU A 90 -17.03 22.54 -12.30
C LEU A 90 -18.53 22.25 -12.35
N ALA A 91 -18.91 20.98 -12.48
CA ALA A 91 -20.30 20.53 -12.40
C ALA A 91 -20.87 20.50 -10.97
N GLY A 92 -20.05 20.78 -9.94
CA GLY A 92 -20.46 20.69 -8.53
C GLY A 92 -20.57 19.26 -7.99
N ASN A 93 -20.06 18.27 -8.74
CA ASN A 93 -20.11 16.85 -8.38
C ASN A 93 -18.94 16.50 -7.45
N PHE A 94 -19.07 16.85 -6.18
CA PHE A 94 -18.11 16.52 -5.14
C PHE A 94 -18.58 15.33 -4.29
N THR A 95 -17.62 14.59 -3.74
CA THR A 95 -17.93 13.57 -2.73
C THR A 95 -18.33 14.26 -1.42
N GLU A 96 -19.55 14.00 -0.94
CA GLU A 96 -20.02 14.53 0.33
C GLU A 96 -19.43 13.78 1.53
N LEU A 97 -19.07 14.53 2.56
CA LEU A 97 -18.59 14.06 3.85
C LEU A 97 -19.66 14.35 4.91
N GLY A 98 -19.84 13.43 5.86
CA GLY A 98 -20.85 13.52 6.91
C GLY A 98 -22.09 12.68 6.59
N SER A 99 -23.27 13.27 6.84
CA SER A 99 -24.57 12.65 6.55
C SER A 99 -25.20 13.31 5.32
N ALA A 100 -25.35 12.53 4.24
CA ALA A 100 -25.97 12.95 2.98
C ALA A 100 -27.46 13.34 3.12
N LYS A 101 -28.11 13.01 4.26
CA LYS A 101 -29.51 13.33 4.53
C LYS A 101 -29.72 14.67 5.26
N SER A 102 -28.64 15.42 5.48
CA SER A 102 -28.71 16.68 6.22
C SER A 102 -28.97 17.86 5.27
N THR A 103 -29.91 18.73 5.62
CA THR A 103 -30.16 20.01 4.93
C THR A 103 -29.25 21.14 5.39
N GLN A 104 -28.28 20.84 6.27
CA GLN A 104 -27.31 21.82 6.76
C GLN A 104 -26.45 22.37 5.60
N PRO A 105 -25.91 23.60 5.71
CA PRO A 105 -24.95 24.10 4.75
C PRO A 105 -23.64 23.29 4.79
N ILE A 106 -22.88 23.32 3.70
CA ILE A 106 -21.51 22.81 3.68
C ILE A 106 -20.64 23.70 4.56
N ARG A 107 -19.90 23.11 5.51
CA ARG A 107 -19.07 23.82 6.49
C ARG A 107 -17.60 23.48 6.42
N VAL A 108 -17.25 22.40 5.71
CA VAL A 108 -15.88 21.90 5.57
C VAL A 108 -15.60 21.58 4.10
N LEU A 109 -14.43 21.98 3.60
CA LEU A 109 -13.91 21.55 2.31
C LEU A 109 -12.54 20.90 2.54
N VAL A 110 -12.40 19.65 2.11
CA VAL A 110 -11.11 18.95 2.06
C VAL A 110 -10.58 19.08 0.65
N TRP A 111 -9.49 19.82 0.46
CA TRP A 111 -8.90 20.09 -0.85
C TRP A 111 -7.43 19.67 -0.88
N GLY A 112 -7.02 18.92 -1.91
CA GLY A 112 -5.62 18.61 -2.17
C GLY A 112 -5.38 17.27 -2.85
N ASP A 113 -4.20 16.72 -2.60
CA ASP A 113 -3.70 15.50 -3.22
C ASP A 113 -3.95 14.26 -2.35
N SER A 114 -3.15 13.21 -2.55
CA SER A 114 -3.19 11.99 -1.77
C SER A 114 -3.00 12.21 -0.27
N HIS A 115 -2.34 13.30 0.16
CA HIS A 115 -2.20 13.64 1.59
C HIS A 115 -3.50 14.21 2.16
N ALA A 116 -4.17 15.11 1.45
CA ALA A 116 -5.48 15.61 1.86
C ALA A 116 -6.54 14.48 1.85
N MET A 117 -6.49 13.63 0.82
CA MET A 117 -7.36 12.46 0.71
C MET A 117 -7.13 11.45 1.85
N ALA A 118 -5.91 11.34 2.38
CA ALA A 118 -5.59 10.40 3.46
C ALA A 118 -6.26 10.73 4.80
N ILE A 119 -6.61 12.00 5.04
CA ILE A 119 -7.29 12.42 6.27
C ILE A 119 -8.82 12.47 6.13
N THR A 120 -9.36 12.23 4.92
CA THR A 120 -10.79 12.41 4.63
C THR A 120 -11.69 11.55 5.50
N SER A 121 -11.32 10.30 5.84
CA SER A 121 -12.14 9.45 6.71
C SER A 121 -12.24 9.98 8.13
N ALA A 122 -11.18 10.62 8.64
CA ALA A 122 -11.21 11.27 9.95
C ALA A 122 -12.15 12.49 9.93
N ILE A 123 -12.09 13.27 8.86
CA ILE A 123 -12.97 14.44 8.66
C ILE A 123 -14.43 14.01 8.46
N ASP A 124 -14.69 12.95 7.68
CA ASP A 124 -16.03 12.37 7.49
C ASP A 124 -16.65 11.95 8.83
N ASN A 125 -15.87 11.27 9.67
CA ASN A 125 -16.31 10.88 11.01
C ASN A 125 -16.61 12.09 11.91
N LEU A 126 -15.76 13.10 11.91
CA LEU A 126 -15.99 14.35 12.65
C LEU A 126 -17.26 15.07 12.16
N CYS A 127 -17.45 15.15 10.84
CA CYS A 127 -18.66 15.70 10.24
C CYS A 127 -19.92 14.94 10.71
N ARG A 128 -19.88 13.59 10.75
CA ARG A 128 -21.00 12.80 11.29
C ARG A 128 -21.25 13.05 12.77
N GLN A 129 -20.20 13.10 13.60
CA GLN A 129 -20.30 13.33 15.04
C GLN A 129 -20.90 14.71 15.37
N HIS A 130 -20.52 15.74 14.64
CA HIS A 130 -20.99 17.11 14.83
C HIS A 130 -22.20 17.49 13.96
N GLN A 131 -22.80 16.51 13.27
CA GLN A 131 -23.91 16.71 12.33
C GLN A 131 -23.63 17.81 11.27
N GLN A 132 -22.37 17.94 10.88
CA GLN A 132 -21.90 18.87 9.85
C GLN A 132 -21.85 18.17 8.49
N ARG A 133 -21.79 18.98 7.43
CA ARG A 133 -21.53 18.52 6.06
C ARG A 133 -20.23 19.09 5.55
N GLY A 134 -19.50 18.26 4.81
CA GLY A 134 -18.31 18.68 4.10
C GLY A 134 -18.27 18.16 2.67
N LEU A 135 -17.32 18.67 1.89
CA LEU A 135 -17.04 18.19 0.54
C LEU A 135 -15.57 17.78 0.45
N LEU A 136 -15.29 16.80 -0.40
CA LEU A 136 -13.94 16.46 -0.85
C LEU A 136 -13.74 16.98 -2.28
N ALA A 137 -12.69 17.77 -2.47
CA ALA A 137 -12.11 18.15 -3.75
C ALA A 137 -10.68 17.59 -3.82
N GLY A 138 -10.55 16.28 -3.98
CA GLY A 138 -9.26 15.59 -3.98
C GLY A 138 -8.85 15.09 -5.36
N PHE A 139 -7.60 15.28 -5.76
CA PHE A 139 -7.02 14.60 -6.93
C PHE A 139 -5.58 14.21 -6.64
N HIS A 140 -5.27 12.91 -6.65
CA HIS A 140 -3.94 12.43 -6.26
C HIS A 140 -2.83 13.04 -7.13
N SER A 141 -1.65 13.27 -6.55
CA SER A 141 -0.50 13.85 -7.26
C SER A 141 -0.73 15.26 -7.83
N THR A 142 -1.78 15.96 -7.42
CA THR A 142 -2.06 17.34 -7.79
C THR A 142 -2.02 18.22 -6.56
N ALA A 143 -0.91 18.94 -6.36
CA ALA A 143 -0.76 19.85 -5.23
C ALA A 143 -1.91 20.88 -5.22
N PRO A 144 -2.48 21.23 -4.04
CA PRO A 144 -3.54 22.24 -3.91
C PRO A 144 -2.98 23.66 -4.09
N VAL A 145 -2.49 23.97 -5.27
CA VAL A 145 -1.96 25.28 -5.64
C VAL A 145 -2.69 25.81 -6.85
N LEU A 146 -2.86 27.13 -6.90
CA LEU A 146 -3.45 27.80 -8.05
C LEU A 146 -2.42 27.85 -9.19
N HIS A 147 -2.88 27.67 -10.43
CA HIS A 147 -2.06 27.71 -11.64
C HIS A 147 -0.92 26.67 -11.68
N TYR A 148 -1.18 25.46 -11.19
CA TYR A 148 -0.29 24.33 -11.45
C TYR A 148 -0.33 23.99 -12.94
N ILE A 149 0.84 23.99 -13.58
CA ILE A 149 1.06 23.90 -15.04
C ILE A 149 0.64 22.51 -15.56
#